data_AF-A0A3A8KJG1-F1
#
_entry.id   AF-A0A3A8KJG1-F1
#
_cell.length_a   1.000
_cell.length_b   1.000
_cell.length_c   1.000
_cell.angle_alpha   90.00
_cell.angle_beta   90.00
_cell.angle_gamma   90.00
#
_symmetry.space_group_name_H-M   'P 1'
#
loop_
_entity.id
_entity.type
_entity.pdbx_description
1 polymer ?
#
loop_
_entity_poly.entity_id
_entity_poly.type
_entity_poly.pdbx_seq_one_letter_code
_entity_poly.pdbx_strand_id
1 'polypeptide(L)'
;MLESKDTSQRVAARLLEFFAAQTGWFRGLWEVGTVLSLRELLEAVDAVPAGILSEKAVEWLANELSKALGQDEGIAPPSRSLLQRLLGSPLKHRSGELPAVIRLTEQIDAAYLSRWAQRIALGMPVKPERLARAVASHLLDAGFSPDFLHRWLKYRLLHASQLQSLAELLEDAHALACSPPSDFRVLLTVNSALSRSPEVL
;
A
#
# COMPACT_ATOMS: atom_id res chain seq x y z
N MET A 1 -23.55 5.72 8.58
CA MET A 1 -22.97 6.97 8.01
C MET A 1 -21.65 7.26 8.71
N LEU A 2 -20.63 7.83 8.03
CA LEU A 2 -19.38 8.23 8.69
C LEU A 2 -19.60 9.46 9.60
N GLU A 3 -18.89 9.53 10.72
CA GLU A 3 -18.91 10.69 11.62
C GLU A 3 -18.66 12.01 10.89
N SER A 4 -19.30 13.09 11.34
CA SER A 4 -19.25 14.41 10.66
C SER A 4 -17.96 15.21 10.89
N LYS A 5 -16.95 14.64 11.54
CA LYS A 5 -15.65 15.30 11.73
C LYS A 5 -15.04 15.62 10.36
N ASP A 6 -14.61 16.88 10.19
CA ASP A 6 -14.05 17.39 8.92
C ASP A 6 -12.89 16.52 8.40
N THR A 7 -11.97 16.11 9.29
CA THR A 7 -10.89 15.16 8.95
C THR A 7 -11.42 13.85 8.38
N SER A 8 -12.42 13.24 9.01
CA SER A 8 -12.98 11.94 8.60
C SER A 8 -13.64 12.02 7.23
N GLN A 9 -14.41 13.09 7.00
CA GLN A 9 -15.05 13.36 5.71
C GLN A 9 -14.02 13.61 4.60
N ARG A 10 -12.97 14.38 4.88
CA ARG A 10 -11.87 14.63 3.92
C ARG A 10 -11.11 13.36 3.56
N VAL A 11 -10.79 12.51 4.54
CA VAL A 11 -10.11 11.23 4.28
C VAL A 11 -10.98 10.34 3.40
N ALA A 12 -12.26 10.18 3.74
CA ALA A 12 -13.18 9.34 2.95
C ALA A 12 -13.36 9.86 1.52
N ALA A 13 -13.50 11.18 1.35
CA ALA A 13 -13.58 11.80 0.02
C ALA A 13 -12.31 11.54 -0.80
N ARG A 14 -11.12 11.72 -0.20
CA ARG A 14 -9.84 11.47 -0.89
C ARG A 14 -9.63 10.00 -1.24
N LEU A 15 -10.05 9.07 -0.38
CA LEU A 15 -10.03 7.64 -0.70
C LEU A 15 -10.93 7.32 -1.90
N LEU A 16 -12.16 7.86 -1.95
CA LEU A 16 -13.03 7.70 -3.11
C LEU A 16 -12.39 8.27 -4.39
N GLU A 17 -11.73 9.43 -4.30
CA GLU A 17 -11.01 10.02 -5.43
C GLU A 17 -9.82 9.16 -5.89
N PHE A 18 -9.05 8.56 -4.96
CA PHE A 18 -7.96 7.65 -5.32
C PHE A 18 -8.44 6.34 -5.94
N PHE A 19 -9.63 5.86 -5.57
CA PHE A 19 -10.18 4.62 -6.10
C PHE A 19 -11.01 4.81 -7.38
N ALA A 20 -11.31 6.04 -7.79
CA ALA A 20 -12.12 6.30 -8.98
C ALA A 20 -11.35 5.97 -10.27
N ALA A 21 -11.83 4.97 -11.04
CA ALA A 21 -11.17 4.54 -12.27
C ALA A 21 -11.22 5.55 -13.44
N GLN A 22 -12.09 6.57 -13.38
CA GLN A 22 -12.31 7.51 -14.49
C GLN A 22 -11.35 8.71 -14.51
N THR A 23 -10.50 8.87 -13.51
CA THR A 23 -9.47 9.90 -13.49
C THR A 23 -8.20 9.36 -14.17
N GLY A 24 -8.05 9.63 -15.48
CA GLY A 24 -6.87 9.22 -16.26
C GLY A 24 -5.53 9.78 -15.76
N TRP A 25 -5.55 10.68 -14.77
CA TRP A 25 -4.39 11.29 -14.13
C TRP A 25 -4.52 11.15 -12.62
N PHE A 26 -3.47 10.64 -11.96
CA PHE A 26 -3.00 10.95 -10.59
C PHE A 26 -1.95 9.94 -10.10
N ARG A 27 -1.69 8.84 -10.83
CA ARG A 27 -0.65 7.85 -10.44
C ARG A 27 0.77 8.43 -10.33
N GLY A 28 1.11 9.44 -11.14
CA GLY A 28 2.40 10.16 -11.02
C GLY A 28 2.49 11.11 -9.82
N LEU A 29 1.39 11.33 -9.10
CA LEU A 29 1.33 12.07 -7.83
C LEU A 29 1.14 11.12 -6.64
N TRP A 30 1.08 9.81 -6.88
CA TRP A 30 1.11 8.80 -5.84
C TRP A 30 2.56 8.56 -5.44
N GLU A 31 2.85 8.84 -4.18
CA GLU A 31 4.05 8.31 -3.57
C GLU A 31 3.83 6.83 -3.27
N VAL A 32 4.85 6.02 -3.51
CA VAL A 32 4.87 4.61 -3.14
C VAL A 32 4.62 4.50 -1.64
N GLY A 33 3.74 3.57 -1.24
CA GLY A 33 3.47 3.33 0.17
C GLY A 33 4.72 2.79 0.87
N THR A 34 4.94 3.15 2.14
CA THR A 34 6.13 2.74 2.89
C THR A 34 6.34 1.23 2.92
N VAL A 35 5.26 0.45 3.00
CA VAL A 35 5.30 -1.02 2.98
C VAL A 35 5.77 -1.54 1.62
N LEU A 36 5.26 -0.99 0.52
CA LEU A 36 5.71 -1.37 -0.81
C LEU A 36 7.17 -0.98 -1.02
N SER A 37 7.59 0.22 -0.62
CA SER A 37 9.00 0.62 -0.72
C SER A 37 9.95 -0.28 0.10
N LEU A 38 9.51 -0.82 1.24
CA LEU A 38 10.27 -1.83 1.98
C LEU A 38 10.41 -3.13 1.18
N ARG A 39 9.33 -3.61 0.54
CA ARG A 39 9.38 -4.80 -0.32
C ARG A 39 10.26 -4.59 -1.55
N GLU A 40 10.14 -3.44 -2.21
CA GLU A 40 10.99 -3.05 -3.35
C GLU A 40 12.47 -2.98 -2.96
N LEU A 41 12.78 -2.51 -1.74
CA LEU A 41 14.16 -2.54 -1.24
C LEU A 41 14.68 -3.98 -1.10
N LEU A 42 13.87 -4.90 -0.58
CA LEU A 42 14.25 -6.31 -0.47
C LEU A 42 14.47 -6.95 -1.84
N GLU A 43 13.58 -6.69 -2.80
CA GLU A 43 13.76 -7.12 -4.19
C GLU A 43 15.03 -6.51 -4.82
N ALA A 44 15.31 -5.24 -4.55
CA ALA A 44 16.50 -4.58 -5.05
C ALA A 44 17.79 -5.19 -4.50
N VAL A 45 17.81 -5.58 -3.22
CA VAL A 45 18.92 -6.30 -2.60
C VAL A 45 19.17 -7.65 -3.29
N ASP A 46 18.11 -8.38 -3.62
CA ASP A 46 18.18 -9.67 -4.31
C ASP A 46 18.55 -9.55 -5.79
N ALA A 47 18.30 -8.39 -6.41
CA ALA A 47 18.65 -8.10 -7.79
C ALA A 47 20.15 -7.78 -7.99
N VAL A 48 20.88 -7.41 -6.92
CA VAL A 48 22.31 -7.07 -6.99
C VAL A 48 23.19 -8.27 -7.40
N PRO A 49 23.09 -9.47 -6.76
CA PRO A 49 23.85 -10.64 -7.19
C PRO A 49 23.60 -11.07 -8.64
N ALA A 50 22.41 -10.76 -9.19
CA ALA A 50 22.05 -11.04 -10.57
C ALA A 50 22.62 -10.00 -11.58
N GLY A 51 23.29 -8.96 -11.10
CA GLY A 51 23.84 -7.88 -11.94
C GLY A 51 22.77 -6.95 -12.52
N ILE A 52 21.52 -7.02 -12.04
CA ILE A 52 20.40 -6.18 -12.53
C ILE A 52 20.50 -4.78 -11.94
N LEU A 53 20.85 -4.67 -10.65
CA LEU A 53 21.02 -3.40 -9.94
C LEU A 53 22.42 -3.31 -9.32
N SER A 54 22.85 -2.08 -9.04
CA SER A 54 24.11 -1.79 -8.34
C SER A 54 23.91 -1.68 -6.82
N GLU A 55 24.95 -1.95 -6.02
CA GLU A 55 24.92 -1.71 -4.57
C GLU A 55 24.53 -0.26 -4.23
N LYS A 56 25.00 0.70 -5.05
CA LYS A 56 24.68 2.12 -4.89
C LYS A 56 23.19 2.44 -5.08
N ALA A 57 22.49 1.69 -5.93
CA ALA A 57 21.04 1.86 -6.11
C ALA A 57 20.28 1.40 -4.85
N VAL A 58 20.72 0.30 -4.23
CA VAL A 58 20.18 -0.19 -2.95
C VAL A 58 20.45 0.82 -1.82
N GLU A 59 21.67 1.33 -1.72
CA GLU A 59 22.02 2.36 -0.74
C GLU A 59 21.19 3.64 -0.90
N TRP A 60 20.97 4.07 -2.14
CA TRP A 60 20.12 5.22 -2.42
C TRP A 60 18.67 4.98 -1.95
N LEU A 61 18.09 3.83 -2.30
CA LEU A 61 16.72 3.48 -1.91
C LEU A 61 16.57 3.33 -0.39
N ALA A 62 17.53 2.70 0.28
CA ALA A 62 17.55 2.58 1.74
C ALA A 62 17.59 3.96 2.43
N ASN A 63 18.37 4.90 1.90
CA ASN A 63 18.45 6.26 2.42
C ASN A 63 17.15 7.06 2.23
N GLU A 64 16.52 6.97 1.05
CA GLU A 64 15.22 7.60 0.82
C GLU A 64 14.12 7.01 1.72
N LEU A 65 14.10 5.69 1.87
CA LEU A 65 13.16 5.00 2.74
C LEU A 65 13.36 5.38 4.22
N SER A 66 14.60 5.50 4.68
CA SER A 66 14.91 5.92 6.05
C SER A 66 14.32 7.30 6.40
N LYS A 67 14.28 8.23 5.43
CA LYS A 67 13.64 9.54 5.56
C LYS A 67 12.11 9.42 5.60
N ALA A 68 11.53 8.59 4.73
CA ALA A 68 10.08 8.39 4.65
C ALA A 68 9.52 7.74 5.93
N LEU A 69 10.22 6.74 6.48
CA LEU A 69 9.86 6.04 7.72
C LEU A 69 9.62 7.00 8.90
N GLY A 70 10.38 8.10 8.97
CA GLY A 70 10.26 9.10 10.03
C GLY A 70 8.88 9.77 10.11
N GLN A 71 8.16 9.82 8.99
CA GLN A 71 6.92 10.58 8.84
C GLN A 71 5.66 9.69 8.84
N ASP A 72 5.84 8.36 8.85
CA ASP A 72 4.77 7.38 8.75
C ASP A 72 4.32 6.89 10.14
N GLU A 73 3.19 7.42 10.60
CA GLU A 73 2.59 7.07 11.89
C GLU A 73 1.89 5.71 11.91
N GLY A 74 1.71 5.06 10.75
CA GLY A 74 1.27 3.67 10.63
C GLY A 74 2.32 2.68 11.13
N ILE A 75 3.57 3.11 11.35
CA ILE A 75 4.65 2.28 11.89
C ILE A 75 4.84 2.55 13.38
N ALA A 76 4.98 1.48 14.16
CA ALA A 76 5.29 1.59 15.59
C ALA A 76 6.62 2.30 15.81
N PRO A 77 6.75 3.19 16.82
CA PRO A 77 8.01 3.86 17.11
C PRO A 77 9.19 2.89 17.31
N PRO A 78 9.07 1.76 18.05
CA PRO A 78 10.16 0.80 18.18
C PRO A 78 10.57 0.16 16.84
N SER A 79 9.60 -0.25 16.02
CA SER A 79 9.84 -0.84 14.70
C SER A 79 10.49 0.17 13.74
N ARG A 80 10.04 1.43 13.79
CA ARG A 80 10.57 2.54 13.00
C ARG A 80 12.04 2.80 13.34
N SER A 81 12.37 2.98 14.62
CA SER A 81 13.74 3.22 15.07
C SER A 81 14.66 2.05 14.73
N LEU A 82 14.17 0.82 14.88
CA LEU A 82 14.93 -0.37 14.52
C LEU A 82 15.20 -0.45 13.01
N LEU A 83 14.20 -0.21 12.17
CA LEU A 83 14.37 -0.15 10.72
C LEU A 83 15.37 0.94 10.32
N GLN A 84 15.23 2.16 10.82
CA GLN A 84 16.15 3.25 10.52
C GLN A 84 17.60 2.91 10.88
N ARG A 85 17.81 2.21 12.00
CA ARG A 85 19.14 1.72 12.40
C ARG A 85 19.67 0.65 11.43
N LEU A 86 18.84 -0.32 11.04
CA LEU A 86 19.24 -1.39 10.12
C LEU A 86 19.54 -0.84 8.72
N LEU A 87 18.74 0.12 8.24
CA LEU A 87 18.92 0.79 6.94
C LEU A 87 20.09 1.77 6.93
N GLY A 88 20.62 2.15 8.10
CA GLY A 88 21.81 3.01 8.21
C GLY A 88 23.12 2.29 7.91
N SER A 89 23.10 0.97 7.71
CA SER A 89 24.25 0.16 7.32
C SER A 89 24.05 -0.41 5.91
N PRO A 90 25.11 -0.70 5.13
CA PRO A 90 24.97 -1.27 3.80
C PRO A 90 24.20 -2.60 3.82
N LEU A 91 22.99 -2.59 3.26
CA LEU A 91 22.15 -3.78 3.18
C LEU A 91 22.59 -4.63 1.98
N LYS A 92 23.06 -5.85 2.25
CA LYS A 92 23.55 -6.77 1.21
C LYS A 92 22.79 -8.09 1.29
N HIS A 93 22.72 -8.81 0.16
CA HIS A 93 22.04 -10.10 0.06
C HIS A 93 22.49 -11.14 1.11
N ARG A 94 23.74 -11.05 1.60
CA ARG A 94 24.29 -11.93 2.65
C ARG A 94 24.59 -11.22 3.97
N SER A 95 24.04 -10.02 4.18
CA SER A 95 24.25 -9.28 5.43
C SER A 95 23.42 -9.89 6.57
N GLY A 96 23.91 -9.77 7.81
CA GLY A 96 23.20 -10.31 8.99
C GLY A 96 21.92 -9.55 9.33
N GLU A 97 21.78 -8.32 8.81
CA GLU A 97 20.66 -7.41 9.01
C GLU A 97 19.46 -7.76 8.14
N LEU A 98 19.69 -8.32 6.94
CA LEU A 98 18.63 -8.59 5.95
C LEU A 98 17.49 -9.45 6.51
N PRO A 99 17.73 -10.56 7.23
CA PRO A 99 16.65 -11.33 7.85
C PRO A 99 15.84 -10.53 8.88
N ALA A 100 16.44 -9.55 9.55
CA ALA A 100 15.71 -8.69 10.49
C ALA A 100 14.83 -7.67 9.74
N VAL A 101 15.32 -7.11 8.62
CA VAL A 101 14.54 -6.19 7.77
C VAL A 101 13.35 -6.93 7.15
N ILE A 102 13.53 -8.15 6.65
CA ILE A 102 12.44 -8.99 6.11
C ILE A 102 11.34 -9.18 7.17
N ARG A 103 11.70 -9.71 8.35
CA ARG A 103 10.72 -9.96 9.42
C ARG A 103 10.00 -8.69 9.89
N LEU A 104 10.70 -7.56 9.98
CA LEU A 104 10.08 -6.29 10.35
C LEU A 104 9.13 -5.79 9.28
N THR A 105 9.48 -5.96 8.01
CA THR A 105 8.61 -5.59 6.88
C THR A 105 7.31 -6.39 6.93
N GLU A 106 7.38 -7.70 7.11
CA GLU A 106 6.21 -8.57 7.26
C GLU A 106 5.34 -8.18 8.47
N GLN A 107 5.97 -7.88 9.62
CA GLN A 107 5.25 -7.46 10.84
C GLN A 107 4.58 -6.09 10.70
N ILE A 108 5.21 -5.16 9.97
CA ILE A 108 4.65 -3.83 9.72
C ILE A 108 3.46 -3.96 8.79
N ASP A 109 3.65 -4.67 7.67
CA ASP A 109 2.63 -4.94 6.68
C ASP A 109 1.37 -5.55 7.30
N ALA A 110 1.53 -6.63 8.06
CA ALA A 110 0.44 -7.34 8.71
C ALA A 110 -0.37 -6.50 9.72
N ALA A 111 0.19 -5.39 10.22
CA ALA A 111 -0.46 -4.54 11.24
C ALA A 111 -0.65 -3.10 10.77
N TYR A 112 -0.40 -2.79 9.49
CA TYR A 112 -0.25 -1.40 9.05
C TYR A 112 -1.54 -0.58 9.20
N LEU A 113 -2.66 -1.11 8.69
CA LEU A 113 -3.96 -0.43 8.75
C LEU A 113 -4.55 -0.38 10.16
N SER A 114 -4.41 -1.46 10.95
CA SER A 114 -4.88 -1.48 12.35
C SER A 114 -4.07 -0.51 13.23
N ARG A 115 -2.78 -0.32 12.96
CA ARG A 115 -2.00 0.72 13.64
C ARG A 115 -2.51 2.13 13.31
N TRP A 116 -2.80 2.41 12.04
CA TRP A 116 -3.44 3.68 11.66
C TRP A 116 -4.78 3.88 12.38
N ALA A 117 -5.63 2.84 12.43
CA ALA A 117 -6.89 2.88 13.15
C ALA A 117 -6.70 3.21 14.64
N GLN A 118 -5.77 2.53 15.32
CA GLN A 118 -5.44 2.78 16.73
C GLN A 118 -4.96 4.21 16.96
N ARG A 119 -4.08 4.75 16.09
CA ARG A 119 -3.59 6.14 16.21
C ARG A 119 -4.74 7.14 16.11
N ILE A 120 -5.67 6.92 15.19
CA ILE A 120 -6.85 7.79 15.02
C ILE A 120 -7.79 7.67 16.23
N ALA A 121 -7.99 6.45 16.74
CA ALA A 121 -8.80 6.21 17.94
C ALA A 121 -8.24 6.93 19.18
N LEU A 122 -6.91 7.02 19.30
CA LEU A 122 -6.22 7.79 20.33
C LEU A 122 -6.29 9.33 20.13
N GLY A 123 -6.91 9.80 19.04
CA GLY A 123 -7.06 11.23 18.76
C GLY A 123 -5.78 11.91 18.26
N MET A 124 -4.81 11.14 17.77
CA MET A 124 -3.57 11.71 17.24
C MET A 124 -3.88 12.57 16.00
N PRO A 125 -3.31 13.78 15.89
CA PRO A 125 -3.53 14.64 14.74
C PRO A 125 -2.90 14.01 13.49
N VAL A 126 -3.71 13.79 12.47
CA VAL A 126 -3.29 13.25 11.18
C VAL A 126 -3.63 14.22 10.07
N LYS A 127 -2.72 14.38 9.10
CA LYS A 127 -3.02 15.13 7.87
C LYS A 127 -3.92 14.26 6.99
N PRO A 128 -5.15 14.70 6.63
CA PRO A 128 -6.10 13.89 5.86
C PRO A 128 -5.50 13.29 4.59
N GLU A 129 -4.78 14.11 3.82
CA GLU A 129 -4.16 13.70 2.56
C GLU A 129 -3.11 12.60 2.75
N ARG A 130 -2.28 12.71 3.80
CA ARG A 130 -1.23 11.72 4.08
C ARG A 130 -1.84 10.38 4.47
N LEU A 131 -2.84 10.40 5.36
CA LEU A 131 -3.53 9.20 5.78
C LEU A 131 -4.23 8.52 4.59
N ALA A 132 -4.98 9.30 3.81
CA ALA A 132 -5.70 8.76 2.65
C ALA A 132 -4.75 8.11 1.64
N ARG A 133 -3.57 8.72 1.38
CA ARG A 133 -2.54 8.13 0.51
C ARG A 133 -1.97 6.83 1.10
N ALA A 134 -1.57 6.84 2.37
CA ALA A 134 -1.02 5.65 3.02
C ALA A 134 -1.98 4.45 2.97
N VAL A 135 -3.26 4.70 3.26
CA VAL A 135 -4.31 3.67 3.22
C VAL A 135 -4.59 3.22 1.78
N ALA A 136 -4.73 4.15 0.84
CA ALA A 136 -5.01 3.83 -0.56
C ALA A 136 -3.87 3.02 -1.18
N SER A 137 -2.62 3.48 -1.06
CA SER A 137 -1.44 2.76 -1.58
C SER A 137 -1.38 1.36 -1.00
N HIS A 138 -1.49 1.21 0.33
CA HIS A 138 -1.43 -0.12 0.95
C HIS A 138 -2.51 -1.09 0.47
N LEU A 139 -3.76 -0.64 0.29
CA LEU A 139 -4.83 -1.49 -0.24
C LEU A 139 -4.61 -1.83 -1.72
N LEU A 140 -4.11 -0.89 -2.53
CA LEU A 140 -3.80 -1.16 -3.93
C LEU A 140 -2.62 -2.13 -4.07
N ASP A 141 -1.59 -1.97 -3.24
CA ASP A 141 -0.40 -2.83 -3.17
C ASP A 141 -0.72 -4.22 -2.62
N ALA A 142 -1.80 -4.36 -1.84
CA ALA A 142 -2.37 -5.65 -1.45
C ALA A 142 -3.11 -6.37 -2.60
N GLY A 143 -3.20 -5.74 -3.78
CA GLY A 143 -3.74 -6.36 -5.00
C GLY A 143 -5.23 -6.07 -5.26
N PHE A 144 -5.87 -5.21 -4.47
CA PHE A 144 -7.27 -4.86 -4.72
C PHE A 144 -7.42 -3.94 -5.93
N SER A 145 -8.44 -4.19 -6.76
CA SER A 145 -8.75 -3.28 -7.87
C SER A 145 -9.35 -1.95 -7.36
N PRO A 146 -9.02 -0.80 -7.98
CA PRO A 146 -9.62 0.48 -7.63
C PRO A 146 -11.16 0.45 -7.66
N ASP A 147 -11.77 -0.14 -8.69
CA ASP A 147 -13.23 -0.23 -8.81
C ASP A 147 -13.89 -1.05 -7.69
N PHE A 148 -13.21 -2.08 -7.22
CA PHE A 148 -13.66 -2.83 -6.05
C PHE A 148 -13.60 -1.96 -4.79
N LEU A 149 -12.45 -1.34 -4.51
CA LEU A 149 -12.27 -0.48 -3.33
C LEU A 149 -13.23 0.70 -3.32
N HIS A 150 -13.46 1.32 -4.48
CA HIS A 150 -14.42 2.42 -4.63
C HIS A 150 -15.85 1.98 -4.27
N ARG A 151 -16.31 0.84 -4.83
CA ARG A 151 -17.64 0.30 -4.53
C ARG A 151 -17.77 -0.14 -3.07
N TRP A 152 -16.75 -0.81 -2.54
CA TRP A 152 -16.68 -1.22 -1.15
C TRP A 152 -16.81 -0.01 -0.21
N LEU A 153 -15.99 1.02 -0.41
CA LEU A 153 -16.02 2.22 0.43
C LEU A 153 -17.36 2.95 0.31
N LYS A 154 -17.86 3.16 -0.91
CA LYS A 154 -19.17 3.80 -1.14
C LYS A 154 -20.30 3.02 -0.45
N TYR A 155 -20.27 1.69 -0.51
CA TYR A 155 -21.25 0.85 0.18
C TYR A 155 -21.20 1.07 1.69
N ARG A 156 -20.01 1.05 2.32
CA ARG A 156 -19.84 1.30 3.77
C ARG A 156 -20.37 2.67 4.17
N LEU A 157 -20.05 3.71 3.40
CA LEU A 157 -20.47 5.08 3.72
C LEU A 157 -22.00 5.24 3.65
N LEU A 158 -22.65 4.62 2.67
CA LEU A 158 -24.10 4.75 2.43
C LEU A 158 -24.96 3.82 3.29
N HIS A 159 -24.50 2.60 3.57
CA HIS A 159 -25.32 1.55 4.20
C HIS A 159 -24.92 1.22 5.64
N ALA A 160 -23.97 1.95 6.23
CA ALA A 160 -23.65 1.79 7.64
C ALA A 160 -24.88 2.12 8.50
N SER A 161 -25.39 1.09 9.20
CA SER A 161 -26.57 1.14 10.08
C SER A 161 -26.37 2.00 11.32
N GLN A 162 -25.11 2.27 11.68
CA GLN A 162 -24.72 3.12 12.80
C GLN A 162 -23.76 4.23 12.33
N LEU A 163 -23.54 5.21 13.20
CA LEU A 163 -22.52 6.23 12.99
C LEU A 163 -21.15 5.56 13.14
N GLN A 164 -20.38 5.53 12.07
CA GLN A 164 -19.08 4.88 12.03
C GLN A 164 -17.97 5.93 12.19
N SER A 165 -16.98 5.66 13.05
CA SER A 165 -15.78 6.47 13.17
C SER A 165 -14.78 6.18 12.06
N LEU A 166 -13.85 7.10 11.80
CA LEU A 166 -12.77 6.84 10.83
C LEU A 166 -11.89 5.65 11.26
N ALA A 167 -11.66 5.48 12.57
CA ALA A 167 -10.89 4.35 13.09
C ALA A 167 -11.54 3.00 12.77
N GLU A 168 -12.86 2.88 12.97
CA GLU A 168 -13.62 1.67 12.62
C GLU A 168 -13.57 1.38 11.11
N LEU A 169 -13.64 2.42 10.26
CA LEU A 169 -13.50 2.26 8.82
C LEU A 169 -12.12 1.72 8.42
N LEU A 170 -11.06 2.07 9.16
CA LEU A 170 -9.71 1.54 8.91
C LEU A 170 -9.52 0.12 9.46
N GLU A 171 -10.14 -0.23 10.60
CA GLU A 171 -10.17 -1.63 11.05
C GLU A 171 -10.90 -2.53 10.05
N ASP A 172 -11.97 -2.01 9.47
CA ASP A 172 -12.67 -2.65 8.38
C ASP A 172 -11.82 -2.84 7.12
N ALA A 173 -11.02 -1.82 6.77
CA ALA A 173 -10.06 -1.92 5.68
C ALA A 173 -8.95 -2.94 6.00
N HIS A 174 -8.52 -3.00 7.25
CA HIS A 174 -7.56 -4.00 7.73
C HIS A 174 -8.12 -5.42 7.61
N ALA A 175 -9.35 -5.66 8.08
CA ALA A 175 -10.01 -6.95 7.96
C ALA A 175 -10.20 -7.37 6.50
N LEU A 176 -10.51 -6.41 5.62
CA LEU A 176 -10.54 -6.65 4.18
C LEU A 176 -9.16 -7.09 3.66
N ALA A 177 -8.08 -6.39 4.03
CA ALA A 177 -6.72 -6.72 3.60
C ALA A 177 -6.22 -8.08 4.12
N CYS A 178 -6.69 -8.52 5.30
CA CYS A 178 -6.39 -9.83 5.85
C CYS A 178 -7.25 -10.97 5.27
N SER A 179 -8.26 -10.65 4.45
CA SER A 179 -9.11 -11.67 3.85
C SER A 179 -8.32 -12.49 2.83
N PRO A 180 -8.49 -13.84 2.80
CA PRO A 180 -7.76 -14.67 1.86
C PRO A 180 -8.11 -14.30 0.41
N PRO A 181 -7.16 -14.43 -0.53
CA PRO A 181 -7.43 -14.20 -1.95
C PRO A 181 -8.60 -15.05 -2.42
N SER A 182 -9.48 -14.46 -3.23
CA SER A 182 -10.57 -15.19 -3.86
C SER A 182 -10.10 -15.79 -5.18
N ASP A 183 -10.37 -17.07 -5.39
CA ASP A 183 -10.09 -17.73 -6.67
C ASP A 183 -11.16 -17.37 -7.69
N PHE A 184 -10.75 -16.83 -8.83
CA PHE A 184 -11.63 -16.52 -9.95
C PHE A 184 -11.26 -17.39 -11.16
N ARG A 185 -12.25 -18.00 -11.81
CA ARG A 185 -12.10 -18.60 -13.14
C ARG A 185 -12.71 -17.66 -14.17
N VAL A 186 -11.87 -17.11 -15.04
CA VAL A 186 -12.30 -16.18 -16.09
C VAL A 186 -12.29 -16.90 -17.43
N LEU A 187 -13.40 -16.84 -18.15
CA LEU A 187 -13.47 -17.29 -19.54
C LEU A 187 -13.07 -16.14 -20.45
N LEU A 188 -11.90 -16.25 -21.07
CA LEU A 188 -11.43 -15.30 -22.07
C LEU A 188 -11.83 -15.81 -23.45
N THR A 189 -12.72 -15.08 -24.12
CA THR A 189 -13.00 -15.33 -25.52
C THR A 189 -11.86 -14.77 -26.37
N VAL A 190 -11.11 -15.64 -27.03
CA VAL A 190 -10.05 -15.22 -27.96
C VAL A 190 -10.64 -15.24 -29.36
N ASN A 191 -10.85 -14.06 -29.96
CA ASN A 191 -11.34 -13.99 -31.33
C ASN A 191 -10.13 -14.18 -32.27
N SER A 192 -9.94 -15.39 -32.79
CA SER A 192 -8.85 -15.67 -33.73
C SER A 192 -9.18 -15.08 -35.10
N ALA A 193 -8.89 -13.80 -35.31
CA ALA A 193 -8.78 -13.23 -36.64
C ALA A 193 -7.41 -13.63 -37.25
N LEU A 194 -7.14 -14.93 -37.37
CA LEU A 194 -6.13 -15.42 -38.30
C LEU A 194 -6.75 -15.35 -39.70
N SER A 195 -6.64 -14.17 -40.28
CA SER A 195 -6.87 -13.94 -41.70
C SER A 195 -6.00 -14.93 -42.49
N ARG A 196 -6.66 -15.78 -43.28
CA ARG A 196 -6.01 -16.56 -44.34
C ARG A 196 -5.23 -15.60 -45.21
N SER A 197 -3.92 -15.76 -45.31
CA SER A 197 -3.11 -15.11 -46.33
C SER A 197 -3.61 -15.56 -47.71
N PRO A 198 -3.85 -14.67 -48.68
CA PRO A 198 -4.13 -15.09 -50.04
C PRO A 198 -2.86 -15.67 -50.66
N GLU A 199 -2.97 -16.87 -51.24
CA GLU A 199 -1.93 -17.46 -52.08
C GLU A 199 -1.59 -16.49 -53.21
N VAL A 200 -0.33 -16.10 -53.31
CA VAL A 200 0.21 -15.34 -54.44
C VAL A 200 0.59 -16.37 -55.52
N LEU A 201 -0.11 -16.29 -56.65
CA LEU A 201 0.17 -17.01 -57.91
C LEU A 201 1.51 -16.60 -58.52
#